data_AF-A0A1V9YJ27-F1
#
_entry.id   AF-A0A1V9YJ27-F1
#
_cell.length_a   1.000
_cell.length_b   1.000
_cell.length_c   1.000
_cell.angle_alpha   90.00
_cell.angle_beta   90.00
_cell.angle_gamma   90.00
#
_symmetry.space_group_name_H-M   'P 1'
#
loop_
_entity.id
_entity.type
_entity.pdbx_description
1 polymer ?
#
loop_
_entity_poly.entity_id
_entity_poly.type
_entity_poly.pdbx_seq_one_letter_code
_entity_poly.pdbx_strand_id
1 'polypeptide(L)'
;MDAECPTCAAPALPASAKLDGLLHRIKASGAAIDTSCRCSVCESEAQITDAVCSDCEEPLRSDAEKVYYLSRRIELFAATKAA
;
A
#
# COMPACT_ATOMS: atom_id res chain seq x y z
N MET A 1 14.95 -10.36 6.51
CA MET A 1 15.74 -9.22 7.03
C MET A 1 15.31 -7.99 6.26
N ASP A 2 15.07 -6.89 6.97
CA ASP A 2 14.80 -5.61 6.32
C ASP A 2 16.04 -5.14 5.57
N ALA A 3 15.86 -4.55 4.39
CA ALA A 3 16.96 -4.02 3.60
C ALA A 3 17.60 -2.83 4.32
N GLU A 4 18.91 -2.65 4.18
CA GLU A 4 19.61 -1.46 4.71
C GLU A 4 19.76 -0.42 3.60
N CYS A 5 19.83 0.85 3.98
CA CYS A 5 20.16 1.92 3.05
C CYS A 5 21.62 1.76 2.58
N PRO A 6 21.90 1.63 1.27
CA PRO A 6 23.26 1.43 0.77
C PRO A 6 24.20 2.62 1.01
N THR A 7 23.64 3.81 1.29
CA THR A 7 24.42 5.05 1.51
C THR A 7 24.80 5.27 2.96
N CYS A 8 23.89 5.00 3.90
CA CYS A 8 24.11 5.30 5.33
C CYS A 8 24.04 4.08 6.25
N ALA A 9 23.84 2.88 5.69
CA ALA A 9 23.63 1.62 6.42
C ALA A 9 22.46 1.65 7.43
N ALA A 10 21.65 2.70 7.43
CA ALA A 10 20.47 2.76 8.29
C ALA A 10 19.48 1.66 7.87
N PRO A 11 18.87 0.95 8.83
CA PRO A 11 17.81 -0.02 8.52
C PRO A 11 16.70 0.66 7.75
N ALA A 12 16.15 0.00 6.72
CA ALA A 12 14.96 0.50 6.07
C ALA A 12 13.80 0.50 7.06
N LEU A 13 12.91 1.48 6.89
CA LEU A 13 11.67 1.53 7.66
C LEU A 13 10.86 0.24 7.49
N PRO A 14 10.15 -0.20 8.55
CA PRO A 14 9.25 -1.34 8.46
C PRO A 14 8.15 -1.09 7.43
N ALA A 15 7.56 -2.16 6.90
CA ALA A 15 6.54 -2.08 5.86
C ALA A 15 5.32 -1.24 6.30
N SER A 16 4.91 -1.34 7.57
CA SER A 16 3.84 -0.51 8.16
C SER A 16 4.14 0.98 8.05
N ALA A 17 5.32 1.43 8.47
CA ALA A 17 5.73 2.83 8.38
C ALA A 17 5.82 3.33 6.92
N LYS A 18 6.25 2.46 6.00
CA LYS A 18 6.24 2.76 4.55
C LYS A 18 4.81 2.91 4.01
N LEU A 19 3.89 2.05 4.44
CA LEU A 19 2.47 2.10 4.06
C LEU A 19 1.85 3.42 4.54
N ASP A 20 2.04 3.78 5.80
CA ASP A 20 1.53 5.03 6.38
C ASP A 20 2.05 6.26 5.63
N GLY A 21 3.37 6.31 5.38
CA GLY A 21 3.99 7.39 4.62
C GLY A 21 3.47 7.50 3.19
N LEU A 22 3.19 6.36 2.55
CA LEU A 22 2.65 6.33 1.20
C LEU A 22 1.21 6.84 1.16
N LEU A 23 0.35 6.41 2.09
CA LEU A 23 -1.03 6.88 2.22
C LEU A 23 -1.09 8.37 2.49
N HIS A 24 -0.24 8.86 3.39
CA HIS A 24 -0.14 10.29 3.68
C HIS A 24 0.20 11.09 2.41
N ARG A 25 1.17 10.63 1.62
CA ARG A 25 1.56 11.28 0.36
C ARG A 25 0.47 11.23 -0.70
N ILE A 26 -0.24 10.10 -0.86
CA ILE A 26 -1.37 10.00 -1.79
C ILE A 26 -2.41 11.05 -1.41
N LYS A 27 -2.80 11.12 -0.13
CA LYS A 27 -3.76 12.11 0.37
C LYS A 27 -3.29 13.54 0.13
N ALA A 28 -2.03 13.85 0.45
CA ALA A 28 -1.46 15.18 0.27
C ALA A 28 -1.36 15.61 -1.20
N SER A 29 -1.19 14.65 -2.13
CA SER A 29 -1.10 14.93 -3.56
C SER A 29 -2.42 15.34 -4.21
N GLY A 30 -3.56 15.06 -3.56
CA GLY A 30 -4.89 15.23 -4.17
C GLY A 30 -5.15 14.32 -5.38
N ALA A 31 -4.26 13.36 -5.66
CA ALA A 31 -4.45 12.41 -6.74
C ALA A 31 -5.61 11.47 -6.42
N ALA A 32 -6.49 11.26 -7.41
CA ALA A 32 -7.60 10.30 -7.33
C ALA A 32 -7.10 8.85 -7.48
N ILE A 33 -6.14 8.46 -6.64
CA ILE A 33 -5.62 7.10 -6.56
C ILE A 33 -6.47 6.41 -5.50
N ASP A 34 -7.22 5.40 -5.89
CA ASP A 34 -8.01 4.63 -4.94
C ASP A 34 -7.07 3.80 -4.04
N THR A 35 -7.38 3.83 -2.74
CA THR A 35 -6.61 3.21 -1.66
C THR A 35 -7.42 2.14 -0.94
N SER A 36 -8.47 1.60 -1.56
CA SER A 36 -9.10 0.38 -1.09
C SER A 36 -8.38 -0.85 -1.64
N CYS A 37 -8.67 -2.00 -1.04
CA CYS A 37 -8.25 -3.29 -1.57
C CYS A 37 -9.40 -4.29 -1.46
N ARG A 38 -9.31 -5.39 -2.19
CA ARG A 38 -10.29 -6.49 -2.08
C ARG A 38 -9.69 -7.64 -1.27
N CYS A 39 -10.52 -8.24 -0.43
CA CYS A 39 -10.25 -9.52 0.21
C CYS A 39 -10.01 -10.58 -0.87
N SER A 40 -8.95 -11.37 -0.73
CA SER A 40 -8.64 -12.44 -1.68
C SER A 40 -9.54 -13.67 -1.54
N VAL A 41 -10.32 -13.75 -0.45
CA VAL A 41 -11.18 -14.91 -0.15
C VAL A 41 -12.62 -14.65 -0.56
N CYS A 42 -13.22 -13.54 -0.10
CA CYS A 42 -14.63 -13.22 -0.36
C CYS A 42 -14.84 -12.05 -1.34
N GLU A 43 -13.76 -11.46 -1.86
CA GLU A 43 -13.77 -10.33 -2.81
C GLU A 43 -14.39 -9.01 -2.30
N SER A 44 -14.83 -8.99 -1.04
CA SER A 44 -15.32 -7.79 -0.36
C SER A 44 -14.29 -6.68 -0.37
N GLU A 45 -14.77 -5.45 -0.50
CA GLU A 45 -13.94 -4.25 -0.38
C GLU A 45 -13.52 -4.04 1.08
N ALA A 46 -12.24 -3.75 1.29
CA ALA A 46 -11.63 -3.49 2.57
C ALA A 46 -10.74 -2.26 2.49
N GLN A 47 -10.51 -1.59 3.61
CA GLN A 47 -9.54 -0.50 3.65
C GLN A 47 -8.13 -1.09 3.56
N ILE A 48 -7.23 -0.41 2.86
CA ILE A 48 -5.83 -0.87 2.75
C ILE A 48 -5.12 -0.88 4.12
N THR A 49 -5.64 -0.18 5.12
CA THR A 49 -5.12 -0.20 6.49
C THR A 49 -5.59 -1.40 7.30
N ASP A 50 -6.64 -2.10 6.86
CA ASP A 50 -7.24 -3.19 7.63
C ASP A 50 -6.32 -4.41 7.62
N ALA A 51 -6.11 -5.02 8.78
CA ALA A 51 -5.33 -6.25 8.90
C ALA A 51 -6.16 -7.50 8.54
N VAL A 52 -7.48 -7.42 8.67
CA VAL A 52 -8.43 -8.53 8.55
C VAL A 52 -9.67 -8.08 7.79
N CYS A 53 -10.27 -8.97 7.00
CA CYS A 53 -11.51 -8.68 6.29
C CYS A 53 -12.69 -8.60 7.26
N SER A 54 -13.53 -7.56 7.16
CA SER A 54 -14.73 -7.39 7.99
C SER A 54 -15.78 -8.47 7.79
N ASP A 55 -15.78 -9.11 6.62
CA ASP A 55 -16.89 -9.96 6.17
C ASP A 55 -16.63 -11.44 6.40
N CYS A 56 -15.40 -11.90 6.15
CA CYS A 56 -15.00 -13.30 6.31
C CYS A 56 -13.93 -13.53 7.39
N GLU A 57 -13.46 -12.48 8.06
CA GLU A 57 -12.45 -12.54 9.14
C GLU A 57 -11.08 -13.11 8.71
N GLU A 58 -10.88 -13.33 7.40
CA GLU A 58 -9.62 -13.81 6.87
C GLU A 58 -8.57 -12.68 6.85
N PRO A 59 -7.28 -13.00 7.08
CA PRO A 59 -6.20 -12.04 7.00
C PRO A 59 -6.16 -11.37 5.62
N LEU A 60 -6.06 -10.04 5.63
CA LEU A 60 -5.80 -9.28 4.41
C LEU A 60 -4.31 -9.33 4.07
N ARG A 61 -3.96 -8.78 2.91
CA ARG A 61 -2.58 -8.64 2.44
C ARG A 61 -1.70 -8.02 3.54
N SER A 62 -0.47 -8.49 3.64
CA SER A 62 0.54 -7.89 4.52
C SER A 62 0.84 -6.45 4.12
N ASP A 63 1.41 -5.66 5.04
CA ASP A 63 1.78 -4.27 4.75
C ASP A 63 2.77 -4.15 3.58
N ALA A 64 3.68 -5.12 3.41
CA ALA A 64 4.61 -5.14 2.30
C ALA A 64 3.89 -5.33 0.95
N GLU A 65 2.91 -6.24 0.89
CA GLU A 65 2.08 -6.46 -0.29
C GLU A 65 1.18 -5.25 -0.59
N LYS A 66 0.64 -4.60 0.45
CA LYS A 66 -0.14 -3.35 0.32
C LYS A 66 0.71 -2.21 -0.24
N VAL A 67 1.95 -2.05 0.22
CA VAL A 67 2.92 -1.08 -0.33
C VAL A 67 3.17 -1.34 -1.81
N TYR A 68 3.43 -2.60 -2.18
CA TYR A 68 3.64 -2.97 -3.59
C TYR A 68 2.39 -2.68 -4.44
N TYR A 69 1.22 -3.06 -3.95
CA TYR A 69 -0.06 -2.83 -4.62
C TYR A 69 -0.32 -1.34 -4.89
N LEU A 70 -0.18 -0.48 -3.88
CA LEU A 70 -0.36 0.96 -4.04
C LEU A 70 0.70 1.58 -4.96
N SER A 71 1.95 1.11 -4.89
CA SER A 71 3.02 1.58 -5.78
C SER A 71 2.65 1.34 -7.25
N ARG A 72 2.15 0.15 -7.58
CA ARG A 72 1.66 -0.17 -8.93
C ARG A 72 0.49 0.71 -9.36
N ARG A 73 -0.44 1.05 -8.46
CA ARG A 73 -1.56 1.96 -8.77
C ARG A 73 -1.08 3.39 -9.04
N ILE A 74 -0.08 3.85 -8.30
CA ILE A 74 0.55 5.16 -8.52
C ILE A 74 1.22 5.19 -9.90
N GLU A 75 1.97 4.15 -10.27
CA GLU A 75 2.61 4.03 -11.58
C GLU A 75 1.59 4.07 -12.72
N LEU A 76 0.50 3.30 -12.61
CA LEU A 76 -0.59 3.30 -13.59
C LEU A 76 -1.26 4.68 -13.71
N PHE A 77 -1.52 5.34 -12.58
CA PHE A 77 -2.09 6.69 -12.57
C PHE A 77 -1.14 7.74 -13.18
N ALA A 78 0.17 7.60 -12.96
CA ALA A 78 1.16 8.47 -13.57
C ALA A 78 1.23 8.25 -15.09
N ALA A 79 1.16 6.99 -15.54
CA ALA A 79 1.17 6.64 -16.96
C ALA A 79 -0.06 7.18 -17.72
N THR A 80 -1.25 7.14 -17.11
CA THR A 80 -2.47 7.70 -17.75
C THR A 80 -2.45 9.23 -17.84
N LYS A 81 -1.69 9.93 -17.00
CA LYS A 81 -1.49 11.39 -17.09
C LYS A 81 -0.45 11.80 -18.13
N ALA A 82 0.44 10.88 -18.52
CA ALA A 82 1.52 11.14 -19.47
C ALA A 82 1.14 10.81 -20.93
N ALA A 83 -0.04 10.20 -21.14
CA ALA A 83 -0.62 9.87 -22.44
C ALA A 83 -1.59 10.98 -22.90
#